data_AF-A0A5C4RQC8-F1
#
_entry.id   AF-A0A5C4RQC8-F1
#
_cell.length_a   1.000
_cell.length_b   1.000
_cell.length_c   1.000
_cell.angle_alpha   90.00
_cell.angle_beta   90.00
_cell.angle_gamma   90.00
#
_symmetry.space_group_name_H-M   'P 1'
#
loop_
_entity.id
_entity.type
_entity.pdbx_description
1 polymer ?
#
loop_
_entity_poly.entity_id
_entity_poly.type
_entity_poly.pdbx_seq_one_letter_code
_entity_poly.pdbx_strand_id
1 'polypeptide(L)'
;MNLPLLYWAFEQSGDSAWRQIAINHTEMALKYIIRPDGSCNHLVEFDPVTGEYLNNPGGQGYESGSSWSRGQSWGIYGIALAYKYTKND
;
A
#
# COMPACT_ATOMS: atom_id res chain seq x y z
N MET A 1 2.72 -2.91 -5.28
CA MET A 1 3.12 -3.40 -6.62
C MET A 1 1.98 -3.56 -7.61
N ASN A 2 0.75 -3.94 -7.23
CA ASN A 2 -0.34 -4.19 -8.19
C ASN A 2 -1.09 -2.94 -8.67
N LEU A 3 -0.97 -1.81 -7.95
CA LEU A 3 -1.72 -0.58 -8.23
C LEU A 3 -1.50 0.06 -9.62
N PRO A 4 -0.31 -0.04 -10.27
CA PRO A 4 -0.13 0.42 -11.64
C PRO A 4 -1.16 -0.13 -12.63
N LEU A 5 -1.69 -1.34 -12.40
CA LEU A 5 -2.75 -1.89 -13.24
C LEU A 5 -4.04 -1.07 -13.17
N LEU A 6 -4.40 -0.56 -11.99
CA LEU A 6 -5.59 0.27 -11.81
C LEU A 6 -5.40 1.66 -12.41
N TYR A 7 -4.20 2.23 -12.28
CA TYR A 7 -3.88 3.49 -12.98
C TYR A 7 -3.95 3.33 -14.50
N TRP A 8 -3.40 2.23 -15.04
CA TRP A 8 -3.54 1.91 -16.46
C TRP A 8 -5.01 1.73 -16.87
N ALA A 9 -5.83 1.05 -16.05
CA ALA A 9 -7.25 0.87 -16.34
C ALA A 9 -8.00 2.22 -16.42
N PHE A 10 -7.67 3.18 -15.55
CA PHE A 10 -8.15 4.55 -15.66
C PHE A 10 -7.71 5.21 -16.97
N GLU A 11 -6.43 5.11 -17.35
CA GLU A 11 -5.92 5.67 -18.60
C GLU A 11 -6.61 5.08 -19.85
N GLN A 12 -7.00 3.80 -19.82
CA GLN A 12 -7.68 3.15 -20.95
C GLN A 12 -9.18 3.44 -21.01
N SER A 13 -9.86 3.51 -19.87
CA SER A 13 -11.32 3.59 -19.80
C SER A 13 -11.87 5.00 -19.54
N GLY A 14 -11.07 5.88 -18.94
CA GLY A 14 -11.52 7.15 -18.39
C GLY A 14 -12.32 7.04 -17.09
N ASP A 15 -12.61 5.83 -16.58
CA ASP A 15 -13.37 5.64 -15.35
C ASP A 15 -12.51 5.96 -14.12
N SER A 16 -12.79 7.11 -13.50
CA SER A 16 -12.07 7.62 -12.33
C SER A 16 -12.10 6.68 -11.12
N ALA A 17 -13.05 5.73 -11.05
CA ALA A 17 -13.13 4.78 -9.95
C ALA A 17 -11.82 3.98 -9.80
N TRP A 18 -11.19 3.58 -10.91
CA TRP A 18 -9.93 2.85 -10.88
C TRP A 18 -8.79 3.65 -10.24
N ARG A 19 -8.66 4.93 -10.63
CA ARG A 19 -7.67 5.84 -10.05
C ARG A 19 -7.93 6.07 -8.57
N GLN A 20 -9.20 6.27 -8.18
CA GLN A 20 -9.55 6.52 -6.78
C GLN A 20 -9.23 5.32 -5.88
N ILE A 21 -9.52 4.09 -6.33
CA ILE A 21 -9.19 2.87 -5.58
C ILE A 21 -7.67 2.77 -5.37
N ALA A 22 -6.88 3.06 -6.41
CA ALA A 22 -5.42 3.01 -6.32
C ALA A 22 -4.85 4.05 -5.33
N ILE A 23 -5.39 5.27 -5.33
CA ILE A 23 -5.01 6.34 -4.40
C ILE A 23 -5.37 5.93 -2.97
N ASN A 24 -6.62 5.54 -2.72
CA ASN A 24 -7.09 5.14 -1.39
C ASN A 24 -6.25 3.99 -0.81
N HIS A 25 -5.90 2.99 -1.64
CA HIS A 25 -5.05 1.89 -1.20
C HIS A 25 -3.63 2.35 -0.85
N THR A 26 -3.06 3.28 -1.62
CA THR A 26 -1.74 3.84 -1.34
C THR A 26 -1.75 4.61 -0.02
N GLU A 27 -2.76 5.44 0.23
CA GLU A 27 -2.90 6.19 1.49
C GLU A 27 -3.04 5.26 2.70
N MET A 28 -3.82 4.18 2.57
CA MET A 28 -3.92 3.15 3.61
C MET A 28 -2.58 2.45 3.88
N ALA A 29 -1.81 2.14 2.83
CA ALA A 29 -0.48 1.56 2.98
C ALA A 29 0.48 2.52 3.69
N LEU A 30 0.48 3.80 3.31
CA LEU A 30 1.29 4.83 3.98
C LEU A 30 0.93 4.97 5.46
N LYS A 31 -0.36 4.86 5.80
CA LYS A 31 -0.85 5.02 7.17
C LYS A 31 -0.57 3.82 8.09
N TYR A 32 -0.72 2.60 7.58
CA TYR A 32 -0.72 1.39 8.44
C TYR A 32 0.42 0.41 8.13
N ILE A 33 0.92 0.38 6.90
CA ILE A 33 2.00 -0.53 6.50
C ILE A 33 3.36 0.11 6.77
N ILE A 34 3.54 1.39 6.46
CA ILE A 34 4.79 2.12 6.72
C ILE A 34 4.81 2.63 8.17
N ARG A 35 5.89 2.35 8.89
CA ARG A 35 6.08 2.75 10.28
C ARG A 35 6.83 4.09 10.38
N PRO A 36 6.74 4.81 11.51
CA PRO A 36 7.41 6.11 11.68
C PRO A 36 8.93 6.09 11.50
N ASP A 37 9.57 4.94 11.71
CA ASP A 37 11.01 4.74 11.51
C ASP A 37 11.39 4.45 10.04
N GLY A 38 10.43 4.51 9.12
CA GLY A 38 10.61 4.27 7.68
C GLY A 38 10.63 2.80 7.27
N SER A 39 10.53 1.86 8.22
CA SER A 39 10.43 0.44 7.90
C SER A 39 8.97 -0.02 7.83
N CYS A 40 8.70 -1.21 7.27
CA CYS A 40 7.33 -1.62 6.97
C CYS A 40 6.89 -2.90 7.70
N ASN A 41 5.59 -2.99 7.99
CA ASN A 41 4.92 -4.25 8.27
C ASN A 41 4.81 -5.06 6.96
N HIS A 42 4.73 -6.39 7.05
CA HIS A 42 4.37 -7.21 5.87
C HIS A 42 2.86 -7.16 5.63
N LEU A 43 2.09 -7.40 6.68
CA LEU A 43 0.63 -7.50 6.62
C LEU A 43 0.00 -6.52 7.61
N VAL A 44 -1.22 -6.10 7.30
CA VAL A 44 -2.12 -5.35 8.16
C VAL A 44 -3.52 -5.93 7.99
N GLU A 45 -4.23 -6.11 9.10
CA GLU A 45 -5.61 -6.60 9.11
C GLU A 45 -6.57 -5.48 9.49
N PHE A 46 -7.72 -5.46 8.82
CA PHE A 46 -8.80 -4.51 9.06
C PHE A 46 -10.11 -5.26 9.26
N ASP A 47 -11.01 -4.68 10.04
CA ASP A 47 -12.39 -5.14 10.11
C ASP A 47 -13.09 -4.87 8.76
N PRO A 48 -13.69 -5.89 8.12
CA PRO A 48 -14.28 -5.73 6.79
C PRO A 48 -15.58 -4.91 6.77
N VAL A 49 -16.21 -4.71 7.92
CA VAL A 49 -17.46 -3.94 8.09
C VAL A 49 -17.14 -2.49 8.46
N THR A 50 -16.26 -2.27 9.44
CA THR A 50 -15.97 -0.93 9.97
C THR A 50 -14.76 -0.25 9.32
N GLY A 51 -13.84 -1.03 8.76
CA GLY A 51 -12.54 -0.54 8.27
C GLY A 51 -11.54 -0.21 9.38
N GLU A 52 -11.84 -0.54 10.63
CA GLU A 52 -10.92 -0.31 11.75
C GLU A 52 -9.69 -1.20 11.63
N TYR A 53 -8.53 -0.64 11.97
CA TYR A 53 -7.28 -1.41 12.06
C TYR A 53 -7.38 -2.39 13.23
N LEU A 54 -7.07 -3.66 12.96
CA LEU A 54 -7.12 -4.73 13.95
C LEU A 54 -5.72 -5.08 14.47
N ASN A 55 -4.81 -5.50 13.59
CA ASN A 55 -3.46 -5.90 13.94
C ASN A 55 -2.49 -5.87 12.72
N ASN A 56 -1.23 -6.20 12.96
CA ASN A 56 -0.18 -6.41 11.95
C ASN A 56 0.47 -7.80 12.14
N PRO A 57 -0.11 -8.86 11.58
CA PRO A 57 0.39 -10.20 11.85
C PRO A 57 1.78 -10.40 11.22
N GLY A 58 2.49 -11.40 11.71
CA GLY A 58 3.71 -11.87 11.06
C GLY A 58 3.41 -12.29 9.62
N GLY A 59 4.40 -12.11 8.74
CA GLY A 59 4.32 -12.59 7.36
C GLY A 59 5.51 -13.49 7.06
N GLN A 60 6.10 -13.31 5.89
CA GLN A 60 7.34 -13.98 5.49
C GLN A 60 8.61 -13.35 6.10
N GLY A 61 8.46 -12.37 6.99
CA GLY A 61 9.56 -11.80 7.78
C GLY A 61 9.96 -12.70 8.94
N TYR A 62 10.89 -12.25 9.76
CA TYR A 62 11.32 -13.00 10.95
C TYR A 62 10.20 -13.12 11.98
N GLU A 63 9.52 -12.02 12.26
CA GLU A 63 8.38 -11.94 13.19
C GLU A 63 7.47 -10.75 12.87
N SER A 64 6.33 -10.63 13.57
CA SER A 64 5.53 -9.40 13.54
C SER A 64 6.36 -8.22 14.03
N GLY A 65 6.28 -7.08 13.33
CA GLY A 65 7.12 -5.91 13.61
C GLY A 65 8.52 -5.95 12.99
N SER A 66 9.00 -7.11 12.54
CA SER A 66 10.24 -7.16 11.76
C SER A 66 10.07 -6.53 10.37
N SER A 67 11.15 -5.97 9.83
CA SER A 67 11.17 -5.36 8.49
C SER A 67 11.72 -6.35 7.46
N TRP A 68 10.83 -7.12 6.86
CA TRP A 68 11.22 -8.06 5.81
C TRP A 68 11.75 -7.33 4.57
N SER A 69 13.00 -7.64 4.17
CA SER A 69 13.73 -6.88 3.15
C SER A 69 12.99 -6.74 1.82
N ARG A 70 12.35 -7.81 1.32
CA ARG A 70 11.57 -7.73 0.08
C ARG A 70 10.28 -6.91 0.25
N GLY A 71 9.64 -6.99 1.42
CA GLY A 71 8.50 -6.14 1.76
C GLY A 71 8.87 -4.66 1.77
N GLN A 72 10.02 -4.33 2.37
CA GLN A 72 10.55 -2.97 2.36
C GLN A 72 10.80 -2.47 0.94
N SER A 73 11.39 -3.31 0.07
CA SER A 73 11.57 -2.98 -1.35
C SER A 73 10.24 -2.74 -2.08
N TRP A 74 9.18 -3.47 -1.73
CA TRP A 74 7.83 -3.23 -2.27
C TRP A 74 7.25 -1.90 -1.79
N GLY A 75 7.49 -1.50 -0.54
CA GLY A 75 7.12 -0.19 -0.03
C GLY A 75 7.80 0.92 -0.82
N ILE A 76 9.13 0.87 -0.93
CA ILE A 76 9.93 1.87 -1.67
C ILE A 76 9.43 1.99 -3.12
N TYR A 77 9.37 0.87 -3.84
CA TYR A 77 9.01 0.92 -5.26
C TYR A 77 7.53 1.25 -5.47
N GLY A 78 6.66 0.74 -4.60
CA GLY A 78 5.22 1.02 -4.64
C GLY A 78 4.90 2.51 -4.48
N ILE A 79 5.55 3.18 -3.52
CA ILE A 79 5.37 4.63 -3.30
C ILE A 79 5.92 5.44 -4.47
N ALA A 80 7.10 5.08 -5.00
CA ALA A 80 7.65 5.74 -6.19
C ALA A 80 6.75 5.58 -7.42
N LEU A 81 6.13 4.41 -7.60
CA LEU A 81 5.15 4.18 -8.66
C LEU A 81 3.88 4.99 -8.44
N ALA A 82 3.35 5.06 -7.21
CA ALA A 82 2.20 5.90 -6.91
C ALA A 82 2.47 7.38 -7.24
N TYR A 83 3.61 7.92 -6.80
CA TYR A 83 4.03 9.28 -7.12
C TYR A 83 4.10 9.54 -8.63
N LYS A 84 4.63 8.58 -9.40
CA LYS A 84 4.69 8.69 -10.86
C LYS A 84 3.31 8.98 -11.48
N TYR A 85 2.26 8.33 -11.00
CA TYR A 85 0.89 8.45 -11.51
C TYR A 85 0.09 9.62 -10.90
N THR A 86 0.35 9.98 -9.65
CA THR A 86 -0.46 10.98 -8.94
C THR A 86 0.18 12.35 -8.92
N LYS A 87 1.51 12.44 -8.86
CA LYS A 87 2.27 13.66 -8.55
C LYS A 87 1.90 14.28 -7.19
N ASN A 88 1.36 13.47 -6.28
CA ASN A 88 1.03 13.91 -4.93
C ASN A 88 2.26 13.75 -4.03
N ASP A 89 2.72 14.85 -3.45
CA ASP A 89 3.82 14.89 -2.48
C ASP A 89 3.39 14.34 -1.10
#